data_AF-A0A7M2ZLD8-F1
#
_entry.id   AF-A0A7M2ZLD8-F1
#
_cell.length_a   1.000
_cell.length_b   1.000
_cell.length_c   1.000
_cell.angle_alpha   90.00
_cell.angle_beta   90.00
_cell.angle_gamma   90.00
#
_symmetry.space_group_name_H-M   'P 1'
#
loop_
_entity.id
_entity.type
_entity.pdbx_description
1 polymer ?
#
loop_
_entity_poly.entity_id
_entity_poly.type
_entity_poly.pdbx_seq_one_letter_code
_entity_poly.pdbx_strand_id
1 'polypeptide(L)'
;MSYGVLIRGNSGQTIIDDSNPCIHIAASGTYGVQTTSETIVSYPSAIQSPYEPYVYFRPNGPHQIYLFRHIGSPGNWTGFAFWQSIYRDVDPPVYGGKWKAGAVMLPKTGGWGMQVFDTQSRVMFDSNRDIVRYLGGAQVWNKYAYNPNWPGGLALQTWYLPFPYGTEAYFQV
;
A
#
# COMPACT_ATOMS: atom_id res chain seq x y z
N MET A 1 17.67 -7.67 -23.79
CA MET A 1 16.93 -8.88 -23.36
C MET A 1 17.48 -10.04 -24.16
N SER A 2 18.06 -11.05 -23.50
CA SER A 2 18.61 -12.22 -24.21
C SER A 2 17.51 -13.26 -24.44
N TYR A 3 16.67 -13.54 -23.42
CA TYR A 3 15.48 -14.40 -23.51
C TYR A 3 14.49 -13.97 -22.42
N GLY A 4 13.27 -13.56 -22.76
CA GLY A 4 12.28 -13.06 -21.79
C GLY A 4 10.93 -12.68 -22.40
N VAL A 5 9.99 -12.23 -21.56
CA VAL A 5 8.68 -11.71 -21.98
C VAL A 5 8.69 -10.20 -21.87
N LEU A 6 8.17 -9.50 -22.88
CA LEU A 6 7.90 -8.07 -22.82
C LEU A 6 6.53 -7.79 -23.42
N ILE A 7 5.59 -7.37 -22.58
CA ILE A 7 4.23 -6.99 -22.96
C ILE A 7 4.11 -5.48 -22.80
N ARG A 8 3.78 -4.79 -23.89
CA ARG A 8 3.60 -3.34 -23.90
C ARG A 8 2.16 -2.98 -24.27
N GLY A 9 1.69 -1.88 -23.71
CA GLY A 9 0.46 -1.25 -24.13
C GLY A 9 0.61 -0.54 -25.47
N ASN A 10 -0.53 -0.09 -26.00
CA ASN A 10 -0.63 0.66 -27.26
C ASN A 10 0.13 2.00 -27.26
N SER A 11 0.36 2.61 -26.10
CA SER A 11 1.16 3.84 -25.95
C SER A 11 2.65 3.55 -25.70
N GLY A 12 3.09 2.31 -25.84
CA GLY A 12 4.49 1.89 -25.67
C GLY A 12 4.92 1.69 -24.21
N GLN A 13 4.02 1.86 -23.25
CA GLN A 13 4.26 1.61 -21.83
C GLN A 13 4.46 0.11 -21.56
N THR A 14 5.49 -0.23 -20.79
CA THR A 14 5.70 -1.61 -20.34
C THR A 14 4.63 -1.99 -19.31
N ILE A 15 3.96 -3.12 -19.53
CA ILE A 15 2.94 -3.67 -18.63
C ILE A 15 3.53 -4.84 -17.84
N ILE A 16 4.16 -5.79 -18.54
CA ILE A 16 4.84 -6.94 -17.95
C ILE A 16 6.20 -7.05 -18.63
N ASP A 17 7.25 -7.22 -17.83
CA ASP A 17 8.55 -7.63 -18.32
C ASP A 17 9.22 -8.64 -17.35
N ASP A 18 10.40 -9.13 -17.71
CA ASP A 18 11.18 -10.12 -16.96
C ASP A 18 12.15 -9.50 -15.94
N SER A 19 12.12 -8.19 -15.74
CA SER A 19 13.08 -7.41 -14.95
C SER A 19 12.46 -6.51 -13.88
N ASN A 20 11.19 -6.12 -14.05
CA ASN A 20 10.41 -5.23 -13.21
C ASN A 20 9.15 -5.99 -12.77
N PRO A 21 9.10 -6.45 -11.52
CA PRO A 21 8.00 -7.27 -11.05
C PRO A 21 6.70 -6.45 -10.94
N CYS A 22 5.59 -7.05 -11.34
CA CYS A 22 4.27 -6.55 -10.99
C CYS A 22 4.05 -6.69 -9.48
N ILE A 23 3.46 -5.66 -8.87
CA ILE A 23 3.03 -5.72 -7.48
C ILE A 23 1.69 -6.45 -7.43
N HIS A 24 1.68 -7.62 -6.81
CA HIS A 24 0.47 -8.44 -6.67
C HIS A 24 -0.16 -8.23 -5.30
N ILE A 25 -1.49 -8.21 -5.23
CA ILE A 25 -2.21 -8.17 -3.96
C ILE A 25 -1.98 -9.50 -3.23
N ALA A 26 -1.31 -9.43 -2.08
CA ALA A 26 -0.96 -10.59 -1.28
C ALA A 26 -1.90 -10.79 -0.08
N ALA A 27 -2.43 -9.70 0.47
CA ALA A 27 -3.40 -9.74 1.56
C ALA A 27 -4.28 -8.48 1.56
N SER A 28 -5.44 -8.56 2.21
CA SER A 28 -6.31 -7.40 2.46
C SER A 28 -7.15 -7.63 3.71
N GLY A 29 -7.69 -6.54 4.26
CA GLY A 29 -8.56 -6.62 5.42
C GLY A 29 -9.03 -5.25 5.88
N THR A 30 -9.44 -5.19 7.14
CA THR A 30 -9.83 -3.97 7.83
C THR A 30 -8.94 -3.71 9.03
N TYR A 31 -8.84 -2.45 9.45
CA TYR A 31 -8.20 -2.05 10.71
C TYR A 31 -9.20 -1.25 11.56
N GLY A 32 -9.08 -1.39 12.88
CA GLY A 32 -10.05 -0.90 13.85
C GLY A 32 -9.77 0.48 14.44
N VAL A 33 -10.65 0.88 15.36
CA VAL A 33 -10.76 2.17 16.05
C VAL A 33 -9.51 2.50 16.88
N GLN A 34 -9.25 3.79 17.11
CA GLN A 34 -8.12 4.28 17.90
C GLN A 34 -8.00 3.57 19.25
N THR A 35 -6.77 3.17 19.56
CA THR A 35 -6.34 2.89 20.92
C THR A 35 -5.28 3.91 21.31
N THR A 36 -5.00 4.07 22.60
CA THR A 36 -3.82 4.81 23.10
C THR A 36 -2.51 4.05 22.84
N SER A 37 -2.52 3.13 21.88
CA SER A 37 -1.49 2.13 21.65
C SER A 37 -1.31 1.94 20.15
N GLU A 38 -0.18 1.34 19.80
CA GLU A 38 0.11 0.97 18.44
C GLU A 38 -0.95 -0.01 17.90
N THR A 39 -1.50 0.27 16.71
CA THR A 39 -2.38 -0.63 15.98
C THR A 39 -1.51 -1.67 15.27
N ILE A 40 -1.71 -2.95 15.60
CA ILE A 40 -1.01 -4.08 14.99
C ILE A 40 -1.98 -4.85 14.10
N VAL A 41 -1.60 -5.05 12.84
CA VAL A 41 -2.37 -5.81 11.86
C VAL A 41 -1.55 -7.01 11.41
N SER A 42 -2.07 -8.22 11.65
CA SER A 42 -1.49 -9.47 11.16
C SER A 42 -2.06 -9.83 9.79
N TYR A 43 -1.22 -10.33 8.89
CA TYR A 43 -1.65 -10.91 7.64
C TYR A 43 -2.30 -12.29 7.88
N PRO A 44 -3.26 -12.73 7.03
CA PRO A 44 -3.85 -14.07 7.13
C PRO A 44 -2.83 -15.20 6.99
N SER A 45 -1.75 -14.95 6.25
CA SER A 45 -0.59 -15.83 6.10
C SER A 45 0.65 -14.96 5.88
N ALA A 46 1.83 -15.48 6.23
CA ALA A 46 3.08 -14.77 5.99
C ALA A 46 3.26 -14.48 4.48
N ILE A 47 3.57 -13.23 4.15
CA ILE A 47 3.86 -12.82 2.78
C ILE A 47 5.33 -13.17 2.49
N GLN A 48 5.53 -14.09 1.55
CA GLN A 48 6.83 -14.63 1.19
C GLN A 48 7.50 -13.81 0.07
N SER A 49 7.70 -12.52 0.31
CA SER A 49 8.43 -11.62 -0.59
C SER A 49 9.81 -11.31 0.00
N PRO A 50 10.88 -11.27 -0.82
CA PRO A 50 12.20 -10.83 -0.35
C PRO A 50 12.23 -9.34 0.04
N TYR A 51 11.19 -8.57 -0.30
CA TYR A 51 11.07 -7.15 0.01
C TYR A 51 9.84 -6.90 0.89
N GLU A 52 9.86 -5.79 1.63
CA GLU A 52 8.73 -5.29 2.40
C GLU A 52 7.45 -5.18 1.53
N PRO A 53 6.28 -5.62 2.02
CA PRO A 53 5.03 -5.42 1.29
C PRO A 53 4.63 -3.94 1.27
N TYR A 54 4.21 -3.42 0.12
CA TYR A 54 3.59 -2.11 0.01
C TYR A 54 2.20 -2.13 0.65
N VAL A 55 1.98 -1.34 1.70
CA VAL A 55 0.68 -1.29 2.39
C VAL A 55 -0.08 -0.04 1.97
N TYR A 56 -1.33 -0.26 1.55
CA TYR A 56 -2.24 0.75 1.09
C TYR A 56 -3.46 0.81 2.03
N PHE A 57 -3.87 2.01 2.40
CA PHE A 57 -4.96 2.27 3.33
C PHE A 57 -6.11 3.01 2.66
N ARG A 58 -7.33 2.66 3.07
CA ARG A 58 -8.55 3.40 2.77
C ARG A 58 -9.25 3.72 4.10
N PRO A 59 -8.96 4.89 4.68
CA PRO A 59 -9.64 5.37 5.89
C PRO A 59 -11.17 5.43 5.71
N ASN A 60 -11.91 5.07 6.75
CA ASN A 60 -13.37 5.27 6.81
C ASN A 60 -13.73 6.76 7.02
N GLY A 61 -12.77 7.54 7.52
CA GLY A 61 -12.92 8.96 7.75
C GLY A 61 -11.58 9.65 8.01
N PRO A 62 -11.62 10.91 8.44
CA PRO A 62 -10.43 11.73 8.64
C PRO A 62 -9.66 11.34 9.91
N HIS A 63 -8.54 10.64 9.72
CA HIS A 63 -7.52 10.41 10.75
C HIS A 63 -6.13 10.27 10.12
N GLN A 64 -5.10 10.41 10.93
CA GLN A 64 -3.70 10.22 10.55
C GLN A 64 -3.28 8.78 10.76
N ILE A 65 -2.41 8.29 9.89
CA ILE A 65 -1.64 7.07 10.04
C ILE A 65 -0.17 7.49 10.10
N TYR A 66 0.54 7.14 11.17
CA TYR A 66 1.91 7.58 11.38
C TYR A 66 2.73 6.52 12.13
N LEU A 67 4.06 6.69 12.17
CA LEU A 67 4.99 5.71 12.76
C LEU A 67 4.77 4.29 12.25
N PHE A 68 4.56 4.17 10.94
CA PHE A 68 4.35 2.89 10.28
C PHE A 68 5.61 2.04 10.30
N ARG A 69 5.47 0.73 10.53
CA ARG A 69 6.54 -0.26 10.41
C ARG A 69 6.01 -1.61 9.97
N HIS A 70 6.86 -2.38 9.28
CA HIS A 70 6.57 -3.78 8.99
C HIS A 70 6.84 -4.69 10.19
N ILE A 71 6.17 -5.84 10.22
CA ILE A 71 6.43 -6.93 11.17
C ILE A 71 6.86 -8.16 10.36
N GLY A 72 7.97 -8.77 10.77
CA GLY A 72 8.58 -9.91 10.12
C GLY A 72 9.93 -9.55 9.49
N SER A 73 10.32 -10.35 8.50
CA SER A 73 11.60 -10.23 7.80
C SER A 73 11.47 -10.69 6.35
N PRO A 74 12.47 -10.45 5.49
CA PRO A 74 12.46 -10.93 4.10
C PRO A 74 12.07 -12.41 3.98
N GLY A 75 11.04 -12.68 3.17
CA GLY A 75 10.47 -14.01 2.95
C GLY A 75 9.47 -14.48 4.02
N ASN A 76 9.26 -13.71 5.09
CA ASN A 76 8.36 -14.05 6.20
C ASN A 76 7.75 -12.79 6.85
N TRP A 77 7.10 -11.94 6.05
CA TRP A 77 6.39 -10.77 6.56
C TRP A 77 5.06 -11.17 7.14
N THR A 78 4.82 -10.89 8.42
CA THR A 78 3.64 -11.36 9.16
C THR A 78 2.61 -10.28 9.41
N GLY A 79 2.95 -9.02 9.18
CA GLY A 79 2.02 -7.91 9.35
C GLY A 79 2.67 -6.54 9.25
N PHE A 80 1.99 -5.56 9.82
CA PHE A 80 2.46 -4.20 9.97
C PHE A 80 1.87 -3.57 11.23
N ALA A 81 2.47 -2.48 11.68
CA ALA A 81 2.01 -1.70 12.81
C ALA A 81 2.09 -0.21 12.53
N PHE A 82 1.21 0.57 13.15
CA PHE A 82 1.14 2.01 12.97
C PHE A 82 0.36 2.65 14.11
N TRP A 83 0.44 3.97 14.21
CA TRP A 83 -0.32 4.78 15.15
C TRP A 83 -1.43 5.56 14.44
N GLN A 84 -2.52 5.80 15.16
CA GLN A 84 -3.67 6.56 14.69
C GLN A 84 -3.93 7.77 15.59
N SER A 85 -4.15 8.93 14.97
CA SER A 85 -4.54 10.17 15.66
C SER A 85 -5.57 10.91 14.83
N ILE A 86 -6.36 11.76 15.50
CA ILE A 86 -7.27 12.69 14.83
C ILE A 86 -6.75 14.10 14.95
N TYR A 87 -7.19 14.95 14.02
CA TYR A 87 -7.05 16.39 14.21
C TYR A 87 -8.08 16.87 15.23
N ARG A 88 -7.70 17.86 16.04
CA ARG A 88 -8.51 18.37 17.16
C ARG A 88 -9.88 18.90 16.73
N ASP A 89 -10.00 19.36 15.49
CA ASP A 89 -11.19 20.03 14.95
C ASP A 89 -12.09 19.09 14.14
N VAL A 90 -11.95 17.77 14.35
CA VAL A 90 -12.64 16.74 13.57
C VAL A 90 -13.40 15.82 14.52
N ASP A 91 -14.58 16.29 14.93
CA ASP A 91 -15.50 15.60 15.85
C ASP A 91 -16.84 15.31 15.14
N PRO A 92 -17.42 14.09 15.24
CA PRO A 92 -16.89 12.91 15.93
C PRO A 92 -15.73 12.25 15.17
N PRO A 93 -14.75 11.66 15.86
CA PRO A 93 -13.66 10.96 15.20
C PRO A 93 -14.15 9.68 14.51
N VAL A 94 -13.75 9.51 13.24
CA VAL A 94 -14.09 8.33 12.43
C VAL A 94 -12.80 7.58 12.09
N TYR A 95 -12.47 6.62 12.95
CA TYR A 95 -11.29 5.77 12.80
C TYR A 95 -11.55 4.51 11.96
N GLY A 96 -10.47 3.78 11.72
CA GLY A 96 -10.50 2.50 11.04
C GLY A 96 -10.61 2.65 9.54
N GLY A 97 -10.64 1.52 8.85
CA GLY A 97 -10.67 1.52 7.41
C GLY A 97 -10.34 0.16 6.83
N LYS A 98 -10.11 0.15 5.52
CA LYS A 98 -9.65 -1.02 4.79
C LYS A 98 -8.16 -0.89 4.50
N TRP A 99 -7.48 -2.01 4.35
CA TRP A 99 -6.10 -2.05 3.91
C TRP A 99 -5.90 -3.14 2.86
N LYS A 100 -4.86 -2.95 2.03
CA LYS A 100 -4.34 -3.96 1.10
C LYS A 100 -2.82 -4.00 1.24
N ALA A 101 -2.24 -5.19 1.16
CA ALA A 101 -0.80 -5.38 1.08
C ALA A 101 -0.47 -5.92 -0.31
N GLY A 102 0.30 -5.15 -1.07
CA GLY A 102 0.87 -5.54 -2.35
C GLY A 102 2.32 -6.00 -2.17
N ALA A 103 2.74 -7.04 -2.86
CA ALA A 103 4.11 -7.54 -2.79
C ALA A 103 4.59 -8.04 -4.15
N VAL A 104 5.91 -8.08 -4.30
CA VAL A 104 6.59 -8.53 -5.52
C VAL A 104 7.25 -9.89 -5.30
N MET A 105 7.53 -10.63 -6.36
CA MET A 105 8.32 -11.87 -6.31
C MET A 105 7.74 -12.92 -5.34
N LEU A 106 6.41 -12.99 -5.25
CA LEU A 106 5.71 -14.00 -4.47
C LEU A 106 5.95 -15.40 -5.04
N PRO A 107 5.81 -16.47 -4.24
CA PRO A 107 5.88 -17.85 -4.73
C PRO A 107 4.89 -18.07 -5.88
N LYS A 108 5.20 -18.90 -6.87
CA LYS A 108 4.24 -19.18 -7.96
C LYS A 108 2.93 -19.80 -7.44
N THR A 109 1.78 -19.44 -8.00
CA THR A 109 0.53 -20.17 -7.72
C THR A 109 0.45 -21.46 -8.56
N GLY A 110 -0.45 -22.36 -8.18
CA GLY A 110 -0.89 -23.46 -9.05
C GLY A 110 -2.05 -23.04 -9.96
N GLY A 111 -2.52 -23.98 -10.79
CA GLY A 111 -3.67 -23.79 -11.68
C GLY A 111 -3.30 -23.45 -13.12
N TRP A 112 -4.31 -23.16 -13.94
CA TRP A 112 -4.13 -22.73 -15.34
C TRP A 112 -3.86 -21.24 -15.40
N GLY A 113 -2.81 -20.82 -16.09
CA GLY A 113 -2.46 -19.40 -16.19
C GLY A 113 -1.11 -19.14 -16.84
N MET A 114 -0.68 -17.89 -16.78
CA MET A 114 0.62 -17.41 -17.26
C MET A 114 1.46 -16.93 -16.07
N GLN A 115 2.71 -17.37 -16.04
CA GLN A 115 3.71 -16.92 -15.08
C GLN A 115 4.95 -16.43 -15.84
N VAL A 116 5.45 -15.26 -15.46
CA VAL A 116 6.72 -14.72 -15.97
C VAL A 116 7.74 -14.75 -14.85
N PHE A 117 8.94 -15.22 -15.17
CA PHE A 117 10.05 -15.33 -14.23
C PHE A 117 11.24 -14.51 -14.70
N ASP A 118 12.02 -14.01 -13.76
CA ASP A 118 13.33 -13.43 -14.06
C ASP A 118 14.42 -14.50 -14.20
N THR A 119 15.66 -14.06 -14.42
CA THR A 119 16.85 -14.92 -14.54
C THR A 119 17.19 -15.70 -13.26
N GLN A 120 16.60 -15.32 -12.12
CA GLN A 120 16.76 -16.00 -10.82
C GLN A 120 15.55 -16.89 -10.48
N SER A 121 14.65 -17.15 -11.45
CA SER A 121 13.42 -17.92 -11.27
C SER A 121 12.44 -17.32 -10.25
N ARG A 122 12.49 -16.01 -10.02
CA ARG A 122 11.53 -15.28 -9.18
C ARG A 122 10.35 -14.84 -10.03
N VAL A 123 9.14 -14.84 -9.46
CA VAL A 123 7.91 -14.48 -10.18
C VAL A 123 7.86 -12.96 -10.43
N MET A 124 7.90 -12.55 -11.69
CA MET A 124 7.67 -11.16 -12.11
C MET A 124 6.18 -10.88 -12.31
N PHE A 125 5.43 -11.86 -12.81
CA PHE A 125 3.98 -11.77 -13.03
C PHE A 125 3.32 -13.14 -12.84
N ASP A 126 2.13 -13.18 -12.24
CA ASP A 126 1.29 -14.37 -12.12
C ASP A 126 -0.18 -14.03 -12.40
N SER A 127 -0.76 -14.60 -13.45
CA SER A 127 -2.14 -14.28 -13.87
C SER A 127 -3.21 -14.71 -12.87
N ASN A 128 -2.89 -15.57 -11.91
CA ASN A 128 -3.82 -16.00 -10.87
C ASN A 128 -3.87 -15.04 -9.67
N ARG A 129 -3.23 -13.88 -9.78
CA ARG A 129 -3.19 -12.86 -8.73
C ARG A 129 -3.68 -11.53 -9.27
N ASP A 130 -4.44 -10.83 -8.43
CA ASP A 130 -4.73 -9.43 -8.66
C ASP A 130 -3.45 -8.60 -8.59
N ILE A 131 -3.32 -7.61 -9.47
CA ILE A 131 -2.23 -6.64 -9.46
C ILE A 131 -2.70 -5.29 -8.89
N VAL A 132 -1.78 -4.59 -8.23
CA VAL A 132 -2.00 -3.19 -7.84
C VAL A 132 -2.14 -2.35 -9.11
N ARG A 133 -3.20 -1.54 -9.15
CA ARG A 133 -3.45 -0.55 -10.22
C ARG A 133 -3.34 0.85 -9.64
N TYR A 134 -2.36 1.60 -10.12
CA TYR A 134 -2.21 3.00 -9.75
C TYR A 134 -3.23 3.86 -10.50
N LEU A 135 -4.05 4.61 -9.76
CA LEU A 135 -5.02 5.55 -10.32
C LEU A 135 -4.35 6.88 -10.73
N GLY A 136 -3.27 7.24 -10.05
CA GLY A 136 -2.52 8.46 -10.28
C GLY A 136 -1.67 8.83 -9.08
N GLY A 137 -0.88 9.89 -9.24
CA GLY A 137 -0.15 10.54 -8.17
C GLY A 137 -0.61 11.99 -8.05
N ALA A 138 -0.55 12.53 -6.84
CA ALA A 138 -0.90 13.92 -6.60
C ALA A 138 0.33 14.81 -6.71
N GLN A 139 0.31 15.76 -7.65
CA GLN A 139 1.36 16.76 -7.83
C GLN A 139 0.95 18.15 -7.32
N VAL A 140 -0.32 18.33 -6.92
CA VAL A 140 -0.85 19.60 -6.43
C VAL A 140 -1.54 19.38 -5.09
N TRP A 141 -1.24 20.26 -4.15
CA TRP A 141 -1.77 20.24 -2.79
C TRP A 141 -2.18 21.65 -2.39
N ASN A 142 -3.40 21.78 -1.88
CA ASN A 142 -3.90 23.05 -1.35
C ASN A 142 -3.65 23.09 0.15
N LYS A 143 -3.18 24.23 0.66
CA LYS A 143 -3.02 24.44 2.10
C LYS A 143 -4.42 24.42 2.74
N TYR A 144 -4.61 23.53 3.71
CA TYR A 144 -5.85 23.44 4.49
C TYR A 144 -5.77 24.31 5.74
N ALA A 145 -4.74 24.09 6.56
CA ALA A 145 -4.61 24.73 7.86
C ALA A 145 -3.15 24.90 8.27
N TYR A 146 -2.93 25.79 9.25
CA TYR A 146 -1.66 25.95 9.94
C TYR A 146 -1.93 26.03 11.44
N ASN A 147 -1.28 25.16 12.22
CA ASN A 147 -1.30 25.19 13.67
C ASN A 147 0.11 25.49 14.20
N PRO A 148 0.37 26.69 14.76
CA PRO A 148 1.68 27.04 15.30
C PRO A 148 2.01 26.36 16.64
N ASN A 149 1.01 25.76 17.31
CA ASN A 149 1.12 25.21 18.66
C ASN A 149 0.77 23.71 18.68
N TRP A 150 1.23 22.94 17.69
CA TRP A 150 1.02 21.50 17.70
C TRP A 150 1.75 20.86 18.89
N PRO A 151 1.19 19.82 19.54
CA PRO A 151 1.85 19.15 20.66
C PRO A 151 3.31 18.81 20.37
N GLY A 152 4.18 18.99 21.38
CA GLY A 152 5.62 18.87 21.23
C GLY A 152 6.33 20.16 20.78
N GLY A 153 5.63 21.30 20.73
CA GLY A 153 6.23 22.60 20.35
C GLY A 153 6.52 22.72 18.86
N LEU A 154 5.83 21.94 18.04
CA LEU A 154 6.01 21.91 16.60
C LEU A 154 4.96 22.79 15.92
N ALA A 155 5.30 23.31 14.73
CA ALA A 155 4.32 23.90 13.84
C ALA A 155 3.84 22.85 12.84
N LEU A 156 2.53 22.69 12.69
CA LEU A 156 1.91 21.73 11.77
C LEU A 156 1.25 22.47 10.60
N GLN A 157 1.53 22.02 9.38
CA GLN A 157 0.79 22.41 8.18
C GLN A 157 -0.01 21.21 7.66
N THR A 158 -1.29 21.42 7.42
CA THR A 158 -2.17 20.41 6.83
C THR A 158 -2.46 20.81 5.39
N TRP A 159 -2.40 19.83 4.49
CA TRP A 159 -2.63 20.00 3.07
C TRP A 159 -3.67 18.99 2.59
N TYR A 160 -4.41 19.33 1.54
CA TYR A 160 -5.42 18.45 0.96
C TYR A 160 -5.32 18.40 -0.56
N LEU A 161 -5.84 17.32 -1.13
CA LEU A 161 -5.94 17.16 -2.58
C LEU A 161 -7.15 17.93 -3.11
N PRO A 162 -6.99 18.77 -4.15
CA PRO A 162 -8.10 19.55 -4.69
C PRO A 162 -9.13 18.72 -5.47
N PHE A 163 -8.90 17.40 -5.61
CA PHE A 163 -9.78 16.49 -6.33
C PHE A 163 -9.87 15.12 -5.63
N PRO A 164 -11.00 14.41 -5.73
CA PRO A 164 -11.14 13.05 -5.24
C PRO A 164 -10.56 12.02 -6.23
N TYR A 165 -9.96 10.93 -5.72
CA TYR A 165 -9.60 9.75 -6.52
C TYR A 165 -10.76 8.74 -6.70
N GLY A 166 -11.94 9.06 -6.19
CA GLY A 166 -13.11 8.17 -6.15
C GLY A 166 -13.23 7.39 -4.85
N THR A 167 -14.40 6.78 -4.61
CA THR A 167 -14.74 6.12 -3.34
C THR A 167 -13.90 4.87 -3.06
N GLU A 168 -13.37 4.20 -4.09
CA GLU A 168 -12.65 2.93 -3.97
C GLU A 168 -11.11 3.05 -3.92
N ALA A 169 -10.58 4.28 -3.82
CA ALA A 169 -9.14 4.52 -3.81
C ALA A 169 -8.48 4.10 -2.47
N TYR A 170 -7.23 3.63 -2.57
CA TYR A 170 -6.35 3.38 -1.43
C TYR A 170 -5.09 4.22 -1.58
N PHE A 171 -4.55 4.67 -0.45
CA PHE A 171 -3.35 5.50 -0.37
C PHE A 171 -2.19 4.68 0.19
N GLN A 172 -1.06 4.71 -0.50
CA GLN A 172 0.16 4.08 -0.01
C GLN A 172 0.76 4.92 1.12
N VAL A 173 1.26 4.25 2.16
CA VAL A 173 2.07 4.87 3.24
C VAL A 173 3.55 4.57 3.01
#